data_AF-A0A971KW40-F1
#
_entry.id   AF-A0A971KW40-F1
#
_cell.length_a   1.000
_cell.length_b   1.000
_cell.length_c   1.000
_cell.angle_alpha   90.00
_cell.angle_beta   90.00
_cell.angle_gamma   90.00
#
_symmetry.space_group_name_H-M   'P 1'
#
loop_
_entity.id
_entity.type
_entity.pdbx_description
1 polymer ?
#
loop_
_entity_poly.entity_id
_entity_poly.type
_entity_poly.pdbx_seq_one_letter_code
_entity_poly.pdbx_strand_id
1 'polypeptide(L)'
;AELGRDYPEDELTLLQGMIDLWFVEADNQAVLVDFKSDHLPADAGDQDQMMQQRYALQLTYYAKAIERATGKKVKEKQIWLLKAKRSLTFKD
;
A
#
# COMPACT_ATOMS: atom_id res chain seq x y z
N ALA A 1 -5.64 10.42 -4.80
CA ALA A 1 -5.62 11.88 -4.70
C ALA A 1 -5.38 12.39 -6.10
N GLU A 2 -6.41 12.92 -6.72
CA GLU A 2 -6.25 13.65 -7.98
C GLU A 2 -6.15 15.13 -7.61
N LEU A 3 -5.26 15.85 -8.29
CA LEU A 3 -5.17 17.29 -8.14
C LEU A 3 -6.44 17.93 -8.69
N GLY A 4 -6.84 19.07 -8.13
CA GLY A 4 -8.00 19.82 -8.64
C GLY A 4 -7.77 20.19 -10.11
N ARG A 5 -8.86 20.32 -10.88
CA ARG A 5 -8.79 20.63 -12.33
C ARG A 5 -8.08 21.94 -12.65
N ASP A 6 -7.99 22.83 -11.68
CA ASP A 6 -7.34 24.14 -11.82
C ASP A 6 -5.85 24.11 -11.44
N TYR A 7 -5.30 22.93 -11.11
CA TYR A 7 -3.88 22.79 -10.82
C TYR A 7 -3.05 22.89 -12.11
N PRO A 8 -2.02 23.75 -12.17
CA PRO A 8 -1.25 23.95 -13.40
C PRO A 8 -0.56 22.66 -13.86
N GLU A 9 -0.68 22.33 -15.15
CA GLU A 9 -0.10 21.10 -15.73
C GLU A 9 1.44 21.12 -15.74
N ASP A 10 2.05 22.31 -15.73
CA ASP A 10 3.50 22.52 -15.74
C ASP A 10 4.13 22.54 -14.35
N GLU A 11 3.33 22.44 -13.28
CA GLU A 11 3.81 22.46 -11.92
C GLU A 11 4.23 21.06 -11.44
N LEU A 12 5.48 20.94 -11.00
CA LEU A 12 6.01 19.68 -10.47
C LEU A 12 5.36 19.35 -9.12
N THR A 13 4.54 18.31 -9.09
CA THR A 13 4.01 17.75 -7.84
C THR A 13 4.91 16.65 -7.29
N LEU A 14 5.21 16.71 -5.99
CA LEU A 14 5.95 15.68 -5.28
C LEU A 14 5.04 14.96 -4.28
N LEU A 15 4.86 13.64 -4.46
CA LEU A 15 4.23 12.77 -3.46
C LEU A 15 5.33 12.18 -2.57
N GLN A 16 5.25 12.44 -1.26
CA GLN A 16 6.16 11.87 -0.27
C GLN A 16 5.41 10.92 0.67
N GLY A 17 6.07 9.83 1.05
CA GLY A 17 5.53 8.84 1.99
C GLY A 17 6.66 8.05 2.65
N MET A 18 6.32 7.31 3.69
CA MET A 18 7.24 6.45 4.43
C MET A 18 6.75 5.02 4.35
N ILE A 19 7.60 4.13 3.85
CA ILE A 19 7.30 2.70 3.74
C ILE A 19 7.78 2.03 5.02
N ASP A 20 6.90 1.32 5.70
CA ASP A 20 7.22 0.63 6.96
C ASP A 20 8.23 -0.51 6.74
N LEU A 21 7.93 -1.41 5.80
CA LEU A 21 8.76 -2.57 5.50
C LEU A 21 8.60 -3.03 4.05
N TRP A 22 9.72 -3.31 3.41
CA TRP A 22 9.75 -4.11 2.19
C TRP A 22 11.03 -4.91 2.13
N PHE A 23 11.00 -6.04 1.42
CA PHE A 23 12.16 -6.90 1.23
C PHE A 23 12.09 -7.63 -0.10
N VAL A 24 13.20 -8.23 -0.51
CA VAL A 24 13.33 -8.98 -1.76
C VAL A 24 13.48 -10.46 -1.43
N GLU A 25 12.72 -11.30 -2.11
CA GLU A 25 12.80 -12.75 -1.95
C GLU A 25 13.75 -13.40 -2.97
N ALA A 26 13.95 -14.72 -2.86
CA ALA A 26 14.89 -15.48 -3.68
C ALA A 26 14.61 -15.42 -5.19
N ASP A 27 13.36 -15.14 -5.59
CA ASP A 27 12.96 -14.93 -6.99
C ASP A 27 13.22 -13.50 -7.50
N ASN A 28 13.95 -12.69 -6.73
CA ASN A 28 14.31 -11.31 -7.03
C ASN A 28 13.11 -10.35 -7.17
N GLN A 29 11.95 -10.74 -6.64
CA GLN A 29 10.75 -9.91 -6.55
C GLN A 29 10.58 -9.37 -5.13
N ALA A 30 9.94 -8.21 -5.00
CA ALA A 30 9.74 -7.52 -3.75
C ALA A 30 8.39 -7.84 -3.11
N VAL A 31 8.38 -7.88 -1.77
CA VAL A 31 7.19 -7.96 -0.93
C VAL A 31 7.10 -6.67 -0.11
N LEU A 32 5.93 -6.03 -0.14
CA LEU A 32 5.61 -4.82 0.62
C LEU A 32 4.70 -5.18 1.80
N VAL A 33 5.07 -4.71 3.00
CA VAL A 33 4.28 -4.90 4.22
C VAL A 33 4.11 -3.56 4.94
N ASP A 34 2.87 -3.24 5.29
CA ASP A 34 2.52 -2.05 6.07
C ASP A 34 1.82 -2.47 7.37
N PHE A 35 2.18 -1.86 8.51
CA PHE A 35 1.66 -2.24 9.83
C PHE A 35 0.57 -1.29 10.28
N LYS A 36 -0.61 -1.82 10.59
CA LYS A 36 -1.78 -1.02 10.95
C LYS A 36 -2.37 -1.38 12.31
N SER A 37 -2.65 -0.35 13.11
CA SER A 37 -3.24 -0.45 14.45
C SER A 37 -4.75 -0.12 14.48
N ASP A 38 -5.39 -0.08 13.32
CA ASP A 38 -6.80 0.26 13.13
C ASP A 38 -7.76 -0.52 14.04
N HIS A 39 -8.86 0.14 14.41
CA HIS A 39 -10.01 -0.55 14.97
C HIS A 39 -10.80 -1.23 13.85
N LEU A 40 -11.11 -2.50 14.06
CA LEU A 40 -11.88 -3.29 13.10
C LEU A 40 -13.36 -3.25 13.49
N PRO A 41 -14.28 -3.12 12.52
CA PRO A 41 -15.72 -3.27 12.77
C PRO A 41 -16.06 -4.64 13.35
N ALA A 42 -17.20 -4.76 14.03
CA ALA A 42 -17.58 -6.01 14.68
C ALA A 42 -17.91 -7.14 13.67
N ASP A 43 -18.45 -6.81 12.50
CA ASP A 43 -18.70 -7.77 11.43
C ASP A 43 -17.43 -8.03 10.62
N ALA A 44 -17.00 -9.29 10.55
CA ALA A 44 -15.79 -9.73 9.87
C ALA A 44 -15.83 -9.55 8.34
N GLY A 45 -17.00 -9.67 7.71
CA GLY A 45 -17.14 -9.54 6.25
C GLY A 45 -16.86 -8.12 5.76
N ASP A 46 -17.31 -7.13 6.53
CA ASP A 46 -17.12 -5.71 6.23
C ASP A 46 -15.68 -5.25 6.48
N GLN A 47 -14.92 -5.93 7.36
CA GLN A 47 -13.57 -5.52 7.72
C GLN A 47 -12.63 -5.54 6.51
N ASP A 48 -12.60 -6.65 5.77
CA ASP A 48 -11.63 -6.86 4.70
C ASP A 48 -11.90 -5.89 3.55
N GLN A 49 -13.17 -5.72 3.18
CA GLN A 49 -13.58 -4.78 2.14
C GLN A 49 -13.24 -3.33 2.52
N MET A 50 -13.48 -2.94 3.78
CA MET A 50 -13.13 -1.61 4.27
C MET A 50 -11.62 -1.38 4.22
N MET A 51 -10.81 -2.36 4.64
CA MET A 51 -9.36 -2.25 4.60
C MET A 51 -8.83 -2.19 3.16
N GLN A 52 -9.42 -2.98 2.26
CA GLN A 52 -9.11 -2.94 0.83
C GLN A 52 -9.33 -1.53 0.27
N GLN A 53 -10.50 -0.94 0.49
CA GLN A 53 -10.82 0.41 0.02
C GLN A 53 -9.92 1.49 0.62
N ARG A 54 -9.62 1.39 1.91
CA ARG A 54 -8.86 2.41 2.63
C ARG A 54 -7.40 2.47 2.22
N TYR A 55 -6.77 1.32 1.98
CA TYR A 55 -5.32 1.21 1.84
C TYR A 55 -4.82 0.85 0.45
N ALA A 56 -5.70 0.43 -0.47
CA ALA A 56 -5.29 0.05 -1.83
C ALA A 56 -4.52 1.15 -2.56
N LEU A 57 -4.93 2.41 -2.42
CA LEU A 57 -4.25 3.53 -3.09
C LEU A 57 -2.85 3.77 -2.51
N GLN A 58 -2.71 3.74 -1.19
CA GLN A 58 -1.41 3.92 -0.52
C GLN A 58 -0.42 2.82 -0.94
N LEU A 59 -0.84 1.55 -0.85
CA LEU A 59 -0.01 0.42 -1.23
C LEU A 59 0.36 0.45 -2.73
N THR A 60 -0.55 0.94 -3.58
CA THR A 60 -0.26 1.14 -5.01
C THR A 60 0.87 2.16 -5.22
N TYR A 61 0.87 3.27 -4.51
CA TYR A 61 1.95 4.26 -4.63
C TYR A 61 3.26 3.80 -4.01
N TYR A 62 3.21 3.08 -2.89
CA TYR A 62 4.41 2.47 -2.29
C TYR A 62 5.03 1.43 -3.22
N ALA A 63 4.20 0.57 -3.84
CA ALA A 63 4.68 -0.39 -4.82
C ALA A 63 5.35 0.33 -5.99
N LYS A 64 4.70 1.35 -6.58
CA LYS A 64 5.30 2.18 -7.65
C LYS A 64 6.63 2.82 -7.23
N ALA A 65 6.76 3.28 -5.98
CA ALA A 65 8.00 3.87 -5.49
C ALA A 65 9.13 2.83 -5.40
N ILE A 66 8.86 1.63 -4.85
CA ILE A 66 9.82 0.54 -4.76
C ILE A 66 10.25 0.09 -6.16
N GLU A 67 9.30 -0.13 -7.06
CA GLU A 67 9.57 -0.60 -8.43
C GLU A 67 10.41 0.42 -9.20
N ARG A 68 10.09 1.71 -9.10
CA ARG A 68 10.87 2.78 -9.75
C ARG A 68 12.27 2.94 -9.17
N ALA A 69 12.42 2.84 -7.85
CA ALA A 69 13.71 3.04 -7.18
C ALA A 69 14.66 1.86 -7.37
N THR A 70 14.14 0.63 -7.51
CA THR A 70 14.94 -0.60 -7.44
C THR A 70 14.92 -1.43 -8.73
N GLY A 71 13.96 -1.19 -9.62
CA GLY A 71 13.70 -2.02 -10.80
C GLY A 71 13.10 -3.40 -10.49
N LYS A 72 12.80 -3.71 -9.23
CA LYS A 72 12.24 -5.00 -8.82
C LYS A 72 10.72 -4.91 -8.76
N LYS A 73 10.04 -5.86 -9.40
CA LYS A 73 8.57 -5.96 -9.36
C LYS A 73 8.12 -6.23 -7.93
N VAL A 74 7.09 -5.52 -7.46
CA VAL A 74 6.41 -5.85 -6.21
C VAL A 74 5.36 -6.92 -6.51
N LYS A 75 5.62 -8.16 -6.08
CA LYS A 75 4.73 -9.29 -6.36
C LYS A 75 3.61 -9.44 -5.34
N GLU A 76 3.79 -8.85 -4.16
CA GLU A 76 2.83 -8.97 -3.07
C GLU A 76 2.81 -7.70 -2.23
N LYS A 77 1.60 -7.30 -1.85
CA LYS A 77 1.32 -6.16 -0.98
C LYS A 77 0.47 -6.67 0.18
N GLN A 78 0.93 -6.46 1.40
CA GLN A 78 0.22 -6.89 2.60
C GLN A 78 0.04 -5.75 3.58
N ILE A 79 -1.03 -5.84 4.37
CA ILE A 79 -1.20 -5.07 5.59
C ILE A 79 -1.25 -6.02 6.75
N TRP A 80 -0.40 -5.80 7.75
CA TRP A 80 -0.45 -6.53 9.01
C TRP A 80 -1.34 -5.77 10.01
N LEU A 81 -2.50 -6.35 10.34
CA LEU A 81 -3.44 -5.79 11.30
C LEU A 81 -3.03 -6.21 12.71
N LEU A 82 -2.39 -5.29 13.46
CA LEU A 82 -1.81 -5.58 14.77
C LEU A 82 -2.84 -6.11 15.78
N LYS A 83 -4.04 -5.52 15.81
CA LYS A 83 -5.11 -5.93 16.75
C LYS A 83 -5.70 -7.30 16.41
N ALA A 84 -5.89 -7.59 15.11
CA ALA A 84 -6.42 -8.89 14.68
C ALA A 84 -5.35 -9.98 14.53
N LYS A 85 -4.06 -9.63 14.62
CA LYS A 85 -2.92 -10.55 14.49
C LYS A 85 -2.96 -11.37 13.20
N ARG A 86 -3.39 -10.73 12.10
CA ARG A 86 -3.49 -11.34 10.78
C ARG A 86 -3.05 -10.36 9.71
N SER A 87 -2.63 -10.89 8.57
CA SER A 87 -2.39 -10.11 7.36
C SER A 87 -3.61 -10.10 6.45
N LEU A 88 -3.71 -9.02 5.67
CA LEU A 88 -4.56 -8.93 4.49
C LEU A 88 -3.67 -8.73 3.26
N THR A 89 -3.81 -9.61 2.29
CA THR A 89 -3.07 -9.51 1.01
C THR A 89 -3.92 -8.76 -0.01
N PHE A 90 -3.28 -7.82 -0.70
CA PHE A 90 -3.86 -6.98 -1.73
C PHE A 90 -3.42 -7.52 -3.09
N LYS A 91 -4.40 -7.94 -3.88
CA LYS A 91 -4.15 -8.33 -5.27
C LYS A 91 -4.09 -7.07 -6.14
N ASP A 92 -3.28 -7.14 -7.19
CA ASP A 92 -3.30 -6.15 -8.27
C ASP A 92 -4.59 -6.29 -9.11
#